data_AF-A0AA42UC84-F1
#
_entry.id   AF-A0AA42UC84-F1
#
_cell.length_a   1.000
_cell.length_b   1.000
_cell.length_c   1.000
_cell.angle_alpha   90.00
_cell.angle_beta   90.00
_cell.angle_gamma   90.00
#
_symmetry.space_group_name_H-M   'P 1'
#
loop_
_entity.id
_entity.type
_entity.pdbx_description
1 polymer ?
#
loop_
_entity_poly.entity_id
_entity_poly.type
_entity_poly.pdbx_seq_one_letter_code
_entity_poly.pdbx_strand_id
1 'polypeptide(L)'
;MYLGYKALRAANTSAQGLSPSTARGRTRTTLSLLREAFLVSASNPKTIVFLCALLPQFLDHQSPLTLQFITMYLTICAIVSLVHLCYVALARRAGRYFKPGRGERLVGRITGGLFITLGGAILLSGRP
;
A
#
# COMPACT_ATOMS: atom_id res chain seq x y z
N MET A 1 -8.38 11.58 -14.73
CA MET A 1 -9.60 12.14 -14.11
C MET A 1 -10.58 11.07 -13.59
N TYR A 2 -10.91 10.02 -14.35
CA TYR A 2 -11.86 8.99 -13.91
C TYR A 2 -11.47 8.29 -12.58
N LEU A 3 -10.19 7.97 -12.39
CA LEU A 3 -9.69 7.37 -11.13
C LEU A 3 -9.75 8.34 -9.94
N GLY A 4 -9.43 9.62 -10.17
CA GLY A 4 -9.55 10.68 -9.16
C GLY A 4 -11.00 10.95 -8.77
N TYR A 5 -11.92 10.99 -9.75
CA TYR A 5 -13.36 11.11 -9.53
C TYR A 5 -13.92 9.89 -8.78
N LYS A 6 -13.47 8.67 -9.12
CA LYS A 6 -13.86 7.44 -8.41
C LYS A 6 -13.33 7.40 -6.97
N ALA A 7 -12.11 7.88 -6.73
CA ALA A 7 -11.54 8.04 -5.38
C ALA A 7 -12.30 9.10 -4.56
N LEU A 8 -12.68 10.23 -5.19
CA LEU A 8 -13.50 11.28 -4.56
C LEU A 8 -14.93 10.77 -4.24
N ARG A 9 -15.53 9.99 -5.14
CA ARG A 9 -16.82 9.33 -4.87
C ARG A 9 -16.71 8.28 -3.78
N ALA A 10 -15.66 7.46 -3.77
CA ALA A 10 -15.42 6.49 -2.70
C ALA A 10 -15.28 7.17 -1.34
N ALA A 11 -14.52 8.28 -1.27
CA ALA A 11 -14.37 9.08 -0.06
C ALA A 11 -15.68 9.74 0.41
N ASN A 12 -16.55 10.17 -0.51
CA ASN A 12 -17.88 10.70 -0.18
C ASN A 12 -18.91 9.61 0.19
N THR A 13 -18.82 8.41 -0.38
CA THR A 13 -19.68 7.26 -0.01
C THR A 13 -19.31 6.70 1.37
N SER A 14 -18.04 6.77 1.78
CA SER A 14 -17.65 6.46 3.17
C SER A 14 -18.19 7.44 4.21
N ALA A 15 -18.66 8.63 3.80
CA ALA A 15 -19.18 9.66 4.70
C ALA A 15 -20.71 9.60 4.92
N GLN A 16 -21.46 8.84 4.11
CA GLN A 16 -22.90 8.60 4.28
C GLN A 16 -23.13 7.12 4.60
N GLY A 17 -23.03 6.77 5.89
CA GLY A 17 -23.49 5.50 6.44
C GLY A 17 -22.84 4.26 5.82
N LEU A 18 -21.97 3.59 6.58
CA LEU A 18 -21.73 2.17 6.36
C LEU A 18 -23.04 1.40 6.59
N SER A 19 -23.90 1.37 5.58
CA SER A 19 -24.54 0.11 5.24
C SER A 19 -23.49 -0.61 4.40
N PRO A 20 -22.78 -1.61 4.95
CA PRO A 20 -21.85 -2.41 4.16
C PRO A 20 -22.68 -3.00 3.02
N SER A 21 -22.48 -2.47 1.81
CA SER A 21 -23.08 -3.05 0.62
C SER A 21 -22.69 -4.52 0.63
N THR A 22 -23.72 -5.34 0.63
CA THR A 22 -23.76 -6.77 0.85
C THR A 22 -22.92 -7.52 -0.18
N ALA A 23 -21.59 -7.47 -0.06
CA ALA A 23 -20.76 -8.58 -0.46
C ALA A 23 -21.08 -9.71 0.52
N ARG A 24 -22.04 -10.55 0.12
CA ARG A 24 -22.49 -11.75 0.82
C ARG A 24 -21.32 -12.38 1.58
N GLY A 25 -21.41 -12.38 2.91
CA GLY A 25 -20.35 -12.85 3.80
C GLY A 25 -20.01 -14.32 3.54
N ARG A 26 -19.00 -14.56 2.70
CA ARG A 26 -18.05 -15.63 2.99
C ARG A 26 -16.99 -14.98 3.84
N THR A 27 -16.90 -15.39 5.10
CA THR A 27 -15.69 -15.22 5.91
C THR A 27 -14.53 -15.74 5.07
N ARG A 28 -13.82 -14.83 4.38
CA ARG A 28 -12.65 -15.20 3.60
C ARG A 28 -11.66 -15.74 4.61
N THR A 29 -11.25 -16.99 4.42
CA THR A 29 -10.23 -17.59 5.27
C THR A 29 -8.95 -16.79 5.15
N THR A 30 -8.18 -16.68 6.23
CA THR A 30 -6.87 -16.00 6.23
C THR A 30 -5.99 -16.50 5.08
N LEU A 31 -6.08 -17.79 4.77
CA LEU A 31 -5.37 -18.40 3.65
C LEU A 31 -5.81 -17.86 2.27
N SER A 32 -7.10 -17.57 2.08
CA SER A 32 -7.61 -16.95 0.85
C SER A 32 -7.04 -15.54 0.66
N LEU A 33 -7.02 -14.75 1.73
CA LEU A 33 -6.42 -13.41 1.71
C LEU A 33 -4.91 -13.45 1.49
N LEU A 34 -4.20 -14.40 2.11
CA LEU A 34 -2.76 -14.60 1.89
C LEU A 34 -2.46 -14.97 0.43
N ARG A 35 -3.24 -15.88 -0.16
CA ARG A 35 -3.08 -16.25 -1.57
C ARG A 35 -3.34 -15.09 -2.50
N GLU A 36 -4.39 -14.32 -2.27
CA GLU A 36 -4.70 -13.12 -3.06
C GLU A 36 -3.58 -12.09 -2.95
N ALA A 37 -3.12 -11.78 -1.73
CA ALA A 37 -2.02 -10.86 -1.50
C ALA A 37 -0.71 -11.34 -2.15
N PHE A 38 -0.42 -12.64 -2.08
CA PHE A 38 0.74 -13.25 -2.74
C PHE A 38 0.63 -13.14 -4.26
N LEU A 39 -0.51 -13.51 -4.85
CA LEU A 39 -0.72 -13.46 -6.30
C LEU A 39 -0.65 -12.04 -6.83
N VAL A 40 -1.22 -11.06 -6.12
CA VAL A 40 -1.13 -9.64 -6.49
C VAL A 40 0.31 -9.14 -6.41
N SER A 41 1.04 -9.52 -5.35
CA SER A 41 2.44 -9.11 -5.17
C SER A 41 3.38 -9.77 -6.18
N ALA A 42 3.17 -11.05 -6.48
CA ALA A 42 3.92 -11.81 -7.47
C ALA A 42 3.61 -11.34 -8.89
N SER A 43 2.37 -10.94 -9.17
CA SER A 43 1.98 -10.38 -10.48
C SER A 43 2.45 -8.94 -10.68
N ASN A 44 3.15 -8.34 -9.72
CA ASN A 44 3.70 -6.99 -9.86
C ASN A 44 5.06 -7.06 -10.56
N PRO A 45 5.14 -6.76 -11.88
CA PRO A 45 6.39 -6.89 -12.62
C PRO A 45 7.47 -5.94 -12.09
N LYS A 46 7.09 -4.81 -11.50
CA LYS A 46 8.03 -3.85 -10.92
C LYS A 46 8.78 -4.48 -9.74
N THR A 47 8.07 -5.22 -8.88
CA THR A 47 8.67 -5.91 -7.74
C THR A 47 9.66 -6.98 -8.21
N ILE A 48 9.29 -7.78 -9.20
CA ILE A 48 10.16 -8.83 -9.74
C ILE A 48 11.42 -8.22 -10.37
N VAL A 49 11.27 -7.21 -11.23
CA VAL A 49 12.40 -6.56 -11.91
C VAL A 49 13.34 -5.91 -10.89
N PHE A 50 12.79 -5.24 -9.88
CA PHE A 50 13.60 -4.66 -8.80
C PHE A 50 14.35 -5.73 -8.02
N LEU A 51 13.68 -6.83 -7.64
CA LEU A 51 14.32 -7.93 -6.93
C LEU A 51 15.44 -8.55 -7.79
N CYS A 52 15.19 -8.87 -9.05
CA CYS A 52 16.18 -9.43 -9.97
C CYS A 52 17.40 -8.51 -10.18
N ALA A 53 17.22 -7.19 -10.13
CA ALA A 53 18.32 -6.23 -10.27
C ALA A 53 19.14 -6.10 -8.98
N LEU A 54 18.48 -6.17 -7.82
CA LEU A 54 19.09 -5.93 -6.52
C LEU A 54 19.80 -7.18 -5.99
N LEU A 55 19.20 -8.34 -6.23
CA LEU A 55 19.64 -9.63 -5.69
C LEU A 55 21.06 -10.06 -6.08
N PRO A 56 21.52 -9.94 -7.35
CA PRO A 56 22.90 -10.28 -7.70
C PRO A 56 23.95 -9.40 -7.01
N GLN A 57 23.61 -8.19 -6.53
CA GLN A 57 24.56 -7.32 -5.81
C GLN A 57 24.88 -7.83 -4.40
N PHE A 58 24.03 -8.69 -3.82
CA PHE A 58 24.20 -9.21 -2.45
C PHE A 58 24.61 -10.67 -2.41
N LEU A 59 24.81 -11.32 -3.56
CA LEU A 59 25.21 -12.73 -3.64
C LEU A 59 26.71 -12.85 -3.86
N ASP A 60 27.33 -13.68 -3.03
CA ASP A 60 28.70 -14.15 -3.25
C ASP A 60 28.64 -15.58 -3.76
N HIS A 61 29.12 -15.79 -4.99
CA HIS A 61 29.08 -17.09 -5.65
C HIS A 61 29.96 -18.15 -4.97
N GLN A 62 30.86 -17.75 -4.05
CA GLN A 62 31.74 -18.68 -3.33
C GLN A 62 31.13 -19.23 -2.03
N SER A 63 29.96 -18.73 -1.60
CA SER A 63 29.30 -19.11 -0.35
C SER A 63 27.96 -19.83 -0.58
N PRO A 64 27.40 -20.52 0.44
CA PRO A 64 26.11 -21.19 0.31
C PRO A 64 24.98 -20.19 0.05
N LEU A 65 24.50 -20.14 -1.20
CA LEU A 65 23.48 -19.18 -1.66
C LEU A 65 22.24 -19.19 -0.76
N THR A 66 21.72 -20.36 -0.38
CA THR A 66 20.49 -20.50 0.42
C THR A 66 20.53 -19.70 1.73
N LEU A 67 21.66 -19.71 2.44
CA LEU A 67 21.78 -19.04 3.74
C LEU A 67 21.85 -17.52 3.57
N GLN A 68 22.53 -17.06 2.51
CA GLN A 68 22.61 -15.65 2.13
C GLN A 68 21.24 -15.09 1.74
N PHE A 69 20.48 -15.82 0.92
CA PHE A 69 19.11 -15.48 0.55
C PHE A 69 18.18 -15.38 1.77
N ILE A 70 18.20 -16.37 2.66
CA ILE A 70 17.36 -16.38 3.87
C ILE A 70 17.71 -15.17 4.75
N THR A 71 18.99 -14.90 4.94
CA THR A 71 19.46 -13.78 5.78
C THR A 71 19.05 -12.44 5.19
N MET A 72 19.21 -12.26 3.88
CA MET A 72 18.78 -11.04 3.17
C MET A 72 17.26 -10.85 3.25
N TYR A 73 16.49 -11.92 3.03
CA TYR A 73 15.03 -11.85 3.11
C TYR A 73 14.55 -11.50 4.52
N LEU A 74 15.11 -12.15 5.54
CA LEU A 74 14.76 -11.90 6.95
C LEU A 74 15.12 -10.48 7.39
N THR A 75 16.27 -9.96 6.98
CA THR A 75 16.67 -8.58 7.29
C THR A 75 15.75 -7.56 6.64
N ILE A 76 15.37 -7.75 5.37
CA ILE A 76 14.37 -6.92 4.69
C ILE A 76 13.03 -6.98 5.43
N CYS A 77 12.53 -8.18 5.75
CA CYS A 77 11.28 -8.34 6.49
C CYS A 77 11.31 -7.65 7.85
N ALA A 78 12.42 -7.77 8.59
CA ALA A 78 12.59 -7.15 9.91
C ALA A 78 12.56 -5.61 9.80
N ILE A 79 13.31 -5.03 8.85
CA ILE A 79 13.34 -3.59 8.62
C ILE A 79 11.95 -3.08 8.21
N VAL A 80 11.31 -3.72 7.23
CA VAL A 80 9.97 -3.33 6.76
C VAL A 80 8.95 -3.39 7.90
N SER A 81 8.99 -4.45 8.71
CA SER A 81 8.09 -4.61 9.87
C SER A 81 8.34 -3.53 10.92
N LEU A 82 9.61 -3.23 11.22
CA LEU A 82 9.99 -2.17 12.17
C LEU A 82 9.46 -0.80 11.70
N VAL A 83 9.68 -0.45 10.43
CA VAL A 83 9.19 0.82 9.86
C VAL A 83 7.66 0.88 9.95
N HIS A 84 6.95 -0.20 9.62
CA HIS A 84 5.49 -0.24 9.72
C HIS A 84 5.01 -0.11 11.17
N LEU A 85 5.68 -0.77 12.12
CA LEU A 85 5.35 -0.64 13.55
C LEU A 85 5.59 0.78 14.05
N CYS A 86 6.70 1.41 13.67
CA CYS A 86 6.96 2.82 13.96
C CYS A 86 5.88 3.72 13.36
N TYR A 87 5.50 3.48 12.10
CA TYR A 87 4.44 4.23 11.43
C TYR A 87 3.09 4.08 12.13
N VAL A 88 2.70 2.85 12.48
CA VAL A 88 1.45 2.57 13.21
C VAL A 88 1.49 3.18 14.61
N ALA A 89 2.63 3.12 15.32
CA ALA A 89 2.77 3.73 16.64
C ALA A 89 2.64 5.25 16.57
N LEU A 90 3.27 5.89 15.58
CA LEU A 90 3.17 7.32 15.35
C LEU A 90 1.76 7.73 14.94
N ALA A 91 1.13 6.98 14.03
CA ALA A 91 -0.24 7.19 13.58
C ALA A 91 -1.24 7.02 14.73
N ARG A 92 -1.06 6.03 15.61
CA ARG A 92 -1.89 5.86 16.82
C ARG A 92 -1.70 7.02 17.79
N ARG A 93 -0.46 7.49 17.98
CA ARG A 93 -0.18 8.64 18.85
C ARG A 93 -0.80 9.94 18.32
N ALA A 94 -0.64 10.21 17.02
CA ALA A 94 -1.28 11.34 16.34
C ALA A 94 -2.82 11.21 16.33
N GLY A 95 -3.33 10.00 16.15
CA GLY A 95 -4.74 9.66 16.20
C GLY A 95 -5.40 9.93 17.56
N ARG A 96 -4.67 9.84 18.67
CA ARG A 96 -5.19 10.25 20.00
C ARG A 96 -5.41 11.77 20.12
N TYR A 97 -4.68 12.59 19.34
CA TYR A 97 -4.88 14.03 19.27
C TYR A 97 -5.90 14.44 18.20
N PHE A 98 -6.17 13.58 17.23
CA PHE A 98 -7.19 13.80 16.21
C PHE A 98 -8.55 13.28 16.69
N LYS A 99 -9.52 14.19 16.87
CA LYS A 99 -10.91 13.80 17.16
C LYS A 99 -11.41 12.83 16.07
N PRO A 100 -12.01 11.68 16.44
CA PRO A 100 -12.54 10.72 15.47
C PRO A 100 -13.48 11.43 14.49
N GLY A 101 -13.27 11.22 13.19
CA GLY A 101 -14.06 11.80 12.10
C GLY A 101 -13.52 13.09 11.45
N ARG A 102 -12.71 13.92 12.13
CA ARG A 102 -12.12 15.13 11.49
C ARG A 102 -10.79 14.85 10.78
N GLY A 103 -9.95 13.99 11.36
CA GLY A 103 -8.66 13.61 10.78
C GLY A 103 -8.79 12.82 9.49
N GLU A 104 -9.67 11.82 9.48
CA GLU A 104 -9.94 11.01 8.29
C GLU A 104 -10.49 11.85 7.13
N ARG A 105 -11.37 12.82 7.42
CA ARG A 105 -11.89 13.75 6.41
C ARG A 105 -10.82 14.69 5.88
N LEU A 106 -9.94 15.22 6.74
CA LEU A 106 -8.86 16.10 6.32
C LEU A 106 -7.85 15.35 5.45
N VAL A 107 -7.43 14.15 5.89
CA VAL A 107 -6.55 13.28 5.11
C VAL A 107 -7.21 12.99 3.77
N GLY A 108 -8.46 12.51 3.73
CA GLY A 108 -9.18 12.24 2.48
C GLY A 108 -9.26 13.43 1.52
N ARG A 109 -9.40 14.67 2.05
CA ARG A 109 -9.39 15.89 1.23
C ARG A 109 -8.01 16.23 0.69
N ILE A 110 -6.95 16.05 1.50
CA ILE A 110 -5.57 16.29 1.07
C ILE A 110 -5.16 15.27 0.00
N THR A 111 -5.40 13.97 0.22
CA THR A 111 -5.06 12.94 -0.77
C THR A 111 -5.90 13.10 -2.04
N GLY A 112 -7.20 13.38 -1.89
CA GLY A 112 -8.08 13.66 -3.03
C GLY A 112 -7.64 14.88 -3.84
N GLY A 113 -7.28 15.96 -3.16
CA GLY A 113 -6.70 17.16 -3.78
C GLY A 113 -5.40 16.84 -4.51
N LEU A 114 -4.47 16.14 -3.86
CA LEU A 114 -3.19 15.76 -4.46
C LEU A 114 -3.37 14.91 -5.72
N PHE A 115 -4.31 13.96 -5.74
CA PHE A 115 -4.62 13.16 -6.93
C PHE A 115 -5.27 13.97 -8.04
N ILE A 116 -6.11 14.96 -7.72
CA ILE A 116 -6.66 15.88 -8.71
C ILE A 116 -5.55 16.76 -9.29
N THR A 117 -4.67 17.29 -8.46
CA THR A 117 -3.55 18.13 -8.89
C THR A 117 -2.56 17.33 -9.74
N LEU A 118 -2.15 16.14 -9.31
CA LEU A 118 -1.29 15.25 -10.09
C LEU A 118 -1.96 14.80 -11.39
N GLY A 119 -3.24 14.41 -11.33
CA GLY A 119 -3.99 14.00 -12.52
C GLY A 119 -4.19 15.16 -13.51
N GLY A 120 -4.37 16.38 -13.02
CA GLY A 120 -4.42 17.60 -13.83
C GLY A 120 -3.05 17.96 -14.40
N ALA A 121 -1.99 17.88 -13.60
CA ALA A 121 -0.62 18.10 -14.04
C ALA A 121 -0.21 17.14 -15.16
N ILE A 122 -0.56 15.85 -15.05
CA ILE A 122 -0.31 14.85 -16.11
C ILE A 122 -1.10 15.17 -17.38
N LEU A 123 -2.34 15.65 -17.26
CA LEU A 123 -3.17 16.06 -18.40
C LEU A 123 -2.64 17.32 -19.09
N LEU A 124 -2.04 18.24 -18.32
CA LEU A 124 -1.43 19.47 -18.81
C LEU A 124 -0.03 19.23 -19.38
N SER A 125 0.74 18.30 -18.81
CA SER A 125 2.06 17.89 -19.31
C SER A 125 1.98 16.88 -20.46
N GLY A 126 0.79 16.30 -20.70
CA GLY A 126 0.51 15.41 -21.82
C GLY A 126 0.02 16.13 -23.08
N ARG A 127 0.18 17.46 -23.18
CA ARG A 127 0.04 18.18 -24.46
C ARG A 127 1.38 18.07 -25.20
N PRO A 128 1.39 17.69 -26.49
CA PRO A 128 2.61 17.49 -27.27
C PRO A 128 3.46 18.75 -27.38
#